data_AF-B5U964-F1
#
_entry.id   AF-B5U964-F1
#
_cell.length_a   1.000
_cell.length_b   1.000
_cell.length_c   1.000
_cell.angle_alpha   90.00
_cell.angle_beta   90.00
_cell.angle_gamma   90.00
#
_symmetry.space_group_name_H-M   'P 1'
#
loop_
_entity.id
_entity.type
_entity.pdbx_description
1 polymer ?
#
loop_
_entity_poly.entity_id
_entity_poly.type
_entity_poly.pdbx_seq_one_letter_code
_entity_poly.pdbx_strand_id
1 'polypeptide(L)' 'APKHPWKALCTKLLCSGLTKAQLPESVAIQKTKKYAQEAEFWQHVGSKMNFVMVPGDSIKTLVTVFAVN' A
#
# COMPACT_ATOMS: atom_id res chain seq x y z
N ALA A 1 -19.35 -2.11 -9.67
CA ALA A 1 -18.34 -1.36 -8.89
C ALA A 1 -17.18 -2.28 -8.53
N PRO A 2 -15.93 -1.79 -8.48
CA PRO A 2 -14.79 -2.62 -8.09
C PRO A 2 -14.98 -3.18 -6.68
N LYS A 3 -14.97 -4.51 -6.53
CA LYS A 3 -15.18 -5.22 -5.26
C LYS A 3 -13.98 -5.09 -4.31
N HIS A 4 -12.82 -4.67 -4.82
CA HIS A 4 -11.59 -4.55 -4.04
C HIS A 4 -11.29 -3.07 -3.74
N PRO A 5 -11.09 -2.69 -2.46
CA PRO A 5 -10.85 -1.30 -2.07
C PRO A 5 -9.67 -0.66 -2.82
N TRP A 6 -8.60 -1.42 -3.04
CA TRP A 6 -7.46 -0.97 -3.85
C TRP A 6 -7.81 -0.67 -5.31
N LYS A 7 -8.54 -1.56 -5.99
CA LYS A 7 -8.98 -1.31 -7.37
C LYS A 7 -9.86 -0.07 -7.45
N ALA A 8 -10.73 0.14 -6.46
CA ALA A 8 -11.54 1.36 -6.35
C ALA A 8 -10.66 2.62 -6.19
N LEU A 9 -9.61 2.55 -5.38
CA LEU A 9 -8.66 3.65 -5.21
C LEU A 9 -7.87 3.93 -6.49
N CYS A 10 -7.30 2.91 -7.13
CA CYS A 10 -6.55 3.05 -8.37
C CYS A 10 -7.42 3.68 -9.48
N THR A 11 -8.68 3.25 -9.62
CA THR A 11 -9.63 3.87 -10.55
C THR A 11 -9.89 5.34 -10.22
N LYS A 12 -10.06 5.69 -8.93
CA LYS A 12 -10.26 7.09 -8.50
C LYS A 12 -9.04 7.98 -8.75
N LEU A 13 -7.83 7.43 -8.57
CA LEU A 13 -6.56 8.14 -8.77
C LEU A 13 -6.04 8.05 -10.22
N LEU A 14 -6.81 7.45 -11.14
CA LEU A 14 -6.43 7.21 -12.54
C LEU A 14 -5.06 6.54 -12.69
N CYS A 15 -4.72 5.61 -11.78
CA CYS A 15 -3.39 5.04 -11.66
C CYS A 15 -3.40 3.54 -12.00
N SER A 16 -2.86 3.17 -13.16
CA SER A 16 -2.79 1.78 -13.65
C SER A 16 -1.45 1.08 -13.40
N GLY A 17 -0.40 1.83 -13.02
CA GLY A 17 0.97 1.34 -12.91
C GLY A 17 1.36 0.75 -11.55
N LEU A 18 0.43 0.23 -10.75
CA LEU A 18 0.73 -0.26 -9.39
C LEU A 18 0.89 -1.78 -9.37
N THR A 19 1.99 -2.27 -8.81
CA THR A 19 2.27 -3.71 -8.63
C THR A 19 2.45 -4.05 -7.16
N LYS A 20 2.12 -5.29 -6.77
CA LYS A 20 2.48 -5.79 -5.43
C LYS A 20 3.99 -5.73 -5.28
N ALA A 21 4.45 -5.29 -4.11
CA ALA A 21 5.85 -5.21 -3.78
C ALA A 21 6.10 -5.88 -2.43
N GLN A 22 7.32 -6.30 -2.19
CA GLN A 22 7.78 -6.61 -0.84
C GLN A 22 8.58 -5.41 -0.35
N LEU A 23 8.22 -4.86 0.80
CA LEU A 23 9.06 -3.87 1.45
C LEU A 23 10.28 -4.54 2.09
N PRO A 24 11.37 -3.79 2.32
CA PRO A 24 12.46 -4.27 3.16
C PRO A 24 11.93 -4.80 4.49
N GLU A 25 12.48 -5.92 4.96
CA GLU A 25 12.00 -6.66 6.12
C GLU A 25 11.89 -5.77 7.37
N SER A 26 12.86 -4.88 7.59
CA SER A 26 12.85 -3.92 8.70
C SER A 26 11.61 -3.01 8.69
N VAL A 27 11.19 -2.55 7.50
CA VAL A 27 10.00 -1.73 7.32
C VAL A 27 8.74 -2.56 7.46
N ALA A 28 8.71 -3.77 6.88
CA ALA A 28 7.59 -4.69 7.03
C ALA A 28 7.32 -5.00 8.52
N ILE A 29 8.36 -5.37 9.29
CA ILE A 29 8.26 -5.65 10.73
C ILE A 29 7.74 -4.43 11.51
N GLN A 30 8.26 -3.23 11.23
CA GLN A 30 7.79 -2.01 11.90
C GLN A 30 6.32 -1.72 11.59
N LYS A 31 5.88 -1.93 10.35
CA LYS A 31 4.49 -1.72 9.94
C LYS A 31 3.58 -2.78 10.56
N THR A 32 3.96 -4.05 10.54
CA THR A 32 3.21 -5.13 11.20
C THR A 32 3.04 -4.86 12.70
N LYS A 33 4.10 -4.44 13.40
CA LYS A 33 4.01 -4.04 14.82
C LYS A 33 3.07 -2.86 15.04
N LYS A 34 3.07 -1.87 14.14
CA LYS A 34 2.24 -0.67 14.25
C LYS A 34 0.76 -0.95 14.03
N TYR A 35 0.43 -1.83 13.10
CA TYR A 35 -0.95 -2.05 12.65
C TYR A 35 -1.59 -3.33 13.20
N ALA A 36 -0.81 -4.23 13.83
CA ALA A 36 -1.27 -5.51 14.40
C ALA A 36 -2.05 -6.41 13.43
N GLN A 37 -1.99 -6.12 12.12
CA GLN A 37 -2.70 -6.78 11.03
C GLN A 37 -1.75 -6.90 9.84
N GLU A 38 -1.99 -7.91 8.99
CA GLU A 38 -1.22 -8.08 7.76
C GLU A 38 -1.48 -6.91 6.81
N ALA A 39 -0.41 -6.19 6.48
CA ALA A 39 -0.45 -5.08 5.54
C ALA A 39 -0.07 -5.57 4.13
N GLU A 40 -0.79 -5.11 3.12
CA GLU A 40 -0.42 -5.27 1.72
C GLU A 40 0.47 -4.12 1.28
N PHE A 41 1.53 -4.46 0.54
CA PHE A 41 2.52 -3.51 0.06
C PHE A 41 2.48 -3.41 -1.46
N TRP A 42 2.47 -2.18 -1.96
CA TRP A 42 2.33 -1.86 -3.37
C TRP A 42 3.31 -0.77 -3.78
N GLN A 43 3.84 -0.84 -5.00
CA GLN A 43 4.74 0.16 -5.56
C GLN A 43 4.19 0.66 -6.90
N HIS A 44 4.34 1.96 -7.15
CA HIS A 44 4.03 2.52 -8.46
C HIS A 44 5.23 2.38 -9.40
N VAL A 45 5.07 1.59 -10.45
CA VAL A 45 6.05 1.32 -11.51
C VAL A 45 6.49 2.63 -12.15
N GLY A 46 7.81 2.78 -12.31
CA GLY A 46 8.40 4.01 -12.86
C GLY A 46 8.47 5.16 -11.85
N SER A 47 8.07 4.96 -10.60
CA SER A 47 8.28 5.92 -9.51
C SER A 47 8.94 5.28 -8.29
N LYS A 48 9.49 6.09 -7.38
CA LYS A 48 9.97 5.65 -6.07
C LYS A 48 8.87 5.61 -5.00
N MET A 49 7.60 5.71 -5.38
CA MET A 49 6.48 5.75 -4.44
C MET A 49 6.05 4.35 -3.99
N ASN A 50 6.00 4.16 -2.67
CA ASN A 50 5.53 2.93 -2.04
C ASN A 50 4.28 3.21 -1.19
N PHE A 51 3.36 2.26 -1.23
CA PHE A 51 2.05 2.32 -0.60
C PHE A 51 1.86 1.12 0.32
N VAL A 52 1.42 1.40 1.55
CA VAL A 52 1.01 0.38 2.51
C VAL A 52 -0.50 0.45 2.67
N MET A 53 -1.17 -0.67 2.46
CA MET A 53 -2.62 -0.84 2.64
C MET A 53 -2.87 -1.83 3.78
N VAL A 54 -3.55 -1.37 4.82
CA VAL A 54 -3.96 -2.22 5.95
C VAL A 54 -5.47 -2.46 5.84
N PRO A 55 -5.93 -3.71 5.67
CA PRO A 55 -7.34 -4.05 5.67
C PRO A 55 -7.88 -3.99 7.11
N GLY A 56 -8.93 -3.19 7.34
CA GLY A 56 -9.62 -3.10 8.63
C GLY A 56 -11.12 -2.87 8.45
N ASP A 57 -11.89 -3.01 9.53
CA ASP A 57 -13.36 -3.15 9.52
C ASP A 57 -14.14 -2.00 8.84
N SER A 58 -13.56 -0.80 8.76
CA SER A 58 -14.16 0.37 8.10
C SER A 58 -13.30 0.98 6.98
N ILE A 59 -12.26 0.25 6.54
CA ILE A 59 -11.23 0.61 5.54
C ILE A 59 -10.84 2.09 5.55
N LYS A 60 -9.78 2.45 6.28
CA LYS A 60 -8.73 3.40 5.83
C LYS A 60 -7.47 3.21 6.66
N THR A 61 -6.38 2.76 6.04
CA THR A 61 -5.09 3.43 6.24
C THR A 61 -4.27 3.26 4.98
N LEU A 62 -4.09 4.37 4.25
CA LEU A 62 -3.17 4.52 3.14
C LEU A 62 -1.93 5.24 3.68
N VAL A 63 -0.79 4.57 3.68
CA VAL A 63 0.49 5.20 4.10
C VAL A 63 1.37 5.38 2.88
N THR A 64 1.72 6.63 2.60
CA THR A 64 2.73 6.98 1.60
C THR A 64 4.11 6.89 2.24
N VAL A 65 5.00 6.09 1.67
CA VAL A 65 6.41 6.01 2.10
C VAL A 65 7.28 6.76 1.09
N PHE A 66 8.11 7.66 1.61
CA PHE A 66 9.00 8.55 0.84
C PHE A 66 10.21 7.79 0.28
N ALA A 67 10.85 8.39 -0.73
CA ALA A 67 12.06 7.84 -1.33
C ALA A 67 13.18 7.70 -0.29
N VAL A 68 13.73 6.49 -0.17
CA VAL A 68 15.00 6.28 0.52
C VAL A 68 16.09 6.70 -0.45
N ASN A 69 16.90 7.69 -0.07
CA ASN A 69 18.12 8.06 -0.80
C ASN A 69 19.17 6.97 -0.64
#